data_AF-A0A2E0MEF8-F1
#
_entry.id   AF-A0A2E0MEF8-F1
#
_cell.length_a   1.000
_cell.length_b   1.000
_cell.length_c   1.000
_cell.angle_alpha   90.00
_cell.angle_beta   90.00
_cell.angle_gamma   90.00
#
_symmetry.space_group_name_H-M   'P 1'
#
loop_
_entity.id
_entity.type
_entity.pdbx_description
1 polymer ?
#
loop_
_entity_poly.entity_id
_entity_poly.type
_entity_poly.pdbx_seq_one_letter_code
_entity_poly.pdbx_strand_id
1 'polypeptide(L)'
;MNNPKAKELLKKVVVDVEAEASVESIAEQLLEIRKIAFQLDDPLVVKTLRIIKEKIEEDESLDFDVELEIPEEDLEEYEEPENHLSYLLNLIIDSDNKYNREEIKWYRTAIWEEIY
;
A
#
# COMPACT_ATOMS: atom_id res chain seq x y z
N MET A 1 9.81 -1.36 -5.62
CA MET A 1 10.85 -0.78 -4.75
C MET A 1 12.18 -1.49 -4.99
N ASN A 2 13.16 -0.81 -5.56
CA ASN A 2 14.46 -1.40 -5.87
C ASN A 2 15.40 -1.51 -4.65
N ASN A 3 14.95 -2.17 -3.57
CA ASN A 3 15.75 -2.43 -2.37
C ASN A 3 15.37 -3.80 -1.77
N PRO A 4 16.30 -4.78 -1.71
CA PRO A 4 16.00 -6.13 -1.22
C PRO A 4 15.44 -6.15 0.21
N LYS A 5 16.03 -5.35 1.11
CA LYS A 5 15.59 -5.26 2.51
C LYS A 5 14.16 -4.74 2.61
N ALA A 6 13.81 -3.70 1.85
CA ALA A 6 12.45 -3.19 1.82
C ALA A 6 11.47 -4.23 1.25
N LYS A 7 11.85 -4.95 0.20
CA LYS A 7 11.03 -6.03 -0.38
C LYS A 7 10.77 -7.14 0.65
N GLU A 8 11.78 -7.54 1.43
CA GLU A 8 11.62 -8.54 2.49
C GLU A 8 10.71 -8.06 3.62
N LEU A 9 10.88 -6.81 4.07
CA LEU A 9 10.02 -6.21 5.09
C LEU A 9 8.57 -6.11 4.62
N LEU A 10 8.33 -5.66 3.39
CA LEU A 10 6.98 -5.60 2.81
C LEU A 10 6.33 -6.99 2.72
N LYS A 11 7.07 -8.01 2.28
CA LYS A 11 6.55 -9.39 2.26
C LYS A 11 6.15 -9.88 3.64
N LYS A 12 6.93 -9.51 4.67
CA LYS A 12 6.58 -9.82 6.06
C LYS A 12 5.31 -9.09 6.48
N VAL A 13 5.18 -7.80 6.18
CA VAL A 13 3.97 -7.02 6.50
C VAL A 13 2.73 -7.64 5.85
N VAL A 14 2.83 -8.09 4.58
CA VAL A 14 1.72 -8.78 3.89
C VAL A 14 1.28 -10.01 4.68
N VAL A 15 2.23 -10.86 5.09
CA VAL A 15 1.92 -12.04 5.91
C VAL A 15 1.33 -11.67 7.27
N ASP A 16 1.84 -10.61 7.91
CA ASP A 16 1.33 -10.15 9.20
C ASP A 16 -0.09 -9.55 9.08
N VAL A 17 -0.41 -8.89 7.96
CA VAL A 17 -1.78 -8.39 7.65
C VAL A 17 -2.73 -9.55 7.44
N GLU A 18 -2.35 -10.55 6.63
CA GLU A 18 -3.16 -11.77 6.40
C GLU A 18 -3.35 -12.61 7.67
N ALA A 19 -2.44 -12.48 8.64
CA ALA A 19 -2.53 -13.12 9.95
C ALA A 19 -3.28 -12.26 10.99
N GLU A 20 -3.91 -11.16 10.58
CA GLU A 20 -4.65 -10.23 11.46
C GLU A 20 -3.80 -9.73 12.64
N ALA A 21 -2.55 -9.35 12.37
CA ALA A 21 -1.69 -8.72 13.37
C ALA A 21 -2.30 -7.39 13.85
N SER A 22 -1.80 -6.85 14.98
CA SER A 22 -2.33 -5.60 15.50
C SER A 22 -1.98 -4.40 14.61
N VAL A 23 -2.91 -3.45 14.53
CA VAL A 23 -2.74 -2.20 13.77
C VAL A 23 -1.45 -1.47 14.17
N GLU A 24 -1.11 -1.43 15.46
CA GLU A 24 0.09 -0.76 15.94
C GLU A 24 1.36 -1.43 15.39
N SER A 25 1.40 -2.77 15.37
CA SER A 25 2.52 -3.53 14.81
C SER A 25 2.68 -3.24 13.32
N ILE A 26 1.58 -3.25 12.55
CA ILE A 26 1.63 -2.93 11.11
C ILE A 26 2.07 -1.48 10.90
N ALA A 27 1.53 -0.52 11.65
CA ALA A 27 1.89 0.89 11.56
C ALA A 27 3.38 1.14 11.82
N GLU A 28 3.99 0.44 12.79
CA GLU A 28 5.43 0.49 13.05
C GLU A 28 6.24 -0.03 11.87
N GLN A 29 5.85 -1.17 11.29
CA GLN A 29 6.53 -1.74 10.14
C GLN A 29 6.44 -0.83 8.90
N LEU A 30 5.27 -0.24 8.64
CA LEU A 30 5.06 0.74 7.57
C LEU A 30 5.98 1.96 7.75
N LEU A 31 6.14 2.44 8.99
CA LEU A 31 7.05 3.55 9.30
C LEU A 31 8.51 3.20 8.98
N GLU A 32 8.96 1.99 9.27
CA GLU A 32 10.31 1.53 8.93
C GLU A 32 10.53 1.46 7.43
N ILE A 33 9.59 0.87 6.69
CA ILE A 33 9.67 0.76 5.22
C ILE A 33 9.65 2.14 4.59
N ARG A 34 8.83 3.06 5.11
CA ARG A 34 8.75 4.45 4.65
C ARG A 34 10.09 5.18 4.75
N LYS A 35 10.87 4.95 5.82
CA LYS A 35 12.22 5.52 5.95
C LYS A 35 13.14 5.04 4.82
N ILE A 36 13.02 3.78 4.41
CA ILE A 36 13.78 3.24 3.28
C ILE A 36 13.30 3.87 1.96
N ALA A 37 11.99 3.95 1.73
CA ALA A 37 11.44 4.59 0.54
C ALA A 37 11.88 6.06 0.41
N PHE A 38 11.99 6.78 1.52
CA PHE A 38 12.51 8.14 1.57
C PHE A 38 13.99 8.20 1.14
N GLN A 39 14.82 7.25 1.59
CA GLN A 39 16.23 7.16 1.18
C GLN A 39 16.41 6.79 -0.30
N LEU A 40 15.40 6.17 -0.91
CA LEU A 40 15.39 5.80 -2.33
C LEU A 40 14.81 6.90 -3.23
N ASP A 41 14.45 8.06 -2.67
CA ASP A 41 13.79 9.16 -3.39
C ASP A 41 12.52 8.70 -4.16
N ASP A 42 11.70 7.81 -3.58
CA ASP A 42 10.41 7.40 -4.14
C ASP A 42 9.23 8.12 -3.42
N PRO A 43 8.87 9.35 -3.82
CA PRO A 43 7.85 10.14 -3.13
C PRO A 43 6.45 9.52 -3.22
N LEU A 44 6.17 8.73 -4.27
CA LEU A 44 4.89 8.03 -4.40
C LEU A 44 4.76 7.03 -3.26
N VAL A 45 5.73 6.12 -3.12
CA VAL A 45 5.72 5.09 -2.07
C VAL A 45 5.78 5.71 -0.67
N VAL A 46 6.58 6.76 -0.47
CA VAL A 46 6.64 7.48 0.81
C VAL A 46 5.28 8.05 1.22
N LYS A 47 4.53 8.62 0.28
CA LYS A 47 3.19 9.16 0.54
C LYS A 47 2.20 8.02 0.76
N THR A 48 2.20 6.99 -0.09
CA THR A 48 1.27 5.85 0.01
C THR A 48 1.43 5.12 1.34
N LEU A 49 2.66 4.79 1.77
CA LEU A 49 2.90 4.14 3.06
C LEU A 49 2.44 5.01 4.25
N ARG A 50 2.55 6.34 4.14
CA ARG A 50 2.06 7.24 5.17
C ARG A 50 0.54 7.18 5.30
N ILE A 51 -0.17 7.28 4.19
CA ILE A 51 -1.64 7.33 4.22
C ILE A 51 -2.25 5.97 4.55
N ILE A 52 -1.63 4.85 4.13
CA ILE A 52 -2.03 3.51 4.60
C ILE A 52 -1.96 3.47 6.13
N LYS A 53 -0.83 3.92 6.70
CA LYS A 53 -0.62 3.96 8.14
C LYS A 53 -1.62 4.87 8.86
N GLU A 54 -1.93 6.05 8.30
CA GLU A 54 -2.96 6.95 8.84
C GLU A 54 -4.36 6.31 8.80
N LYS A 55 -4.72 5.65 7.69
CA LYS A 55 -6.01 4.98 7.48
C LYS A 55 -6.23 3.81 8.45
N ILE A 56 -5.27 2.88 8.57
CA ILE A 56 -5.42 1.74 9.51
C ILE A 56 -5.52 2.22 10.96
N GLU A 57 -4.86 3.33 11.31
CA GLU A 57 -4.92 3.91 12.65
C GLU A 57 -6.25 4.63 12.91
N GLU A 58 -6.82 5.30 11.90
CA GLU A 58 -8.12 5.98 11.99
C GLU A 58 -9.28 4.98 12.09
N ASP A 59 -9.25 3.93 11.27
CA ASP A 59 -10.28 2.90 11.25
C ASP A 59 -10.15 1.89 12.40
N GLU A 60 -9.00 1.88 13.09
CA GLU A 60 -8.59 0.83 14.04
C GLU A 60 -8.71 -0.59 13.41
N SER A 61 -8.46 -0.70 12.10
CA SER A 61 -8.69 -1.91 11.31
C SER A 61 -7.63 -2.11 10.23
N LEU A 62 -7.41 -3.37 9.84
CA LEU A 62 -6.61 -3.75 8.67
C LEU A 62 -7.47 -4.07 7.44
N ASP A 63 -8.80 -4.09 7.61
CA ASP A 63 -9.74 -4.30 6.53
C ASP A 63 -9.87 -3.02 5.70
N PHE A 64 -9.32 -3.06 4.49
CA PHE A 64 -9.44 -2.00 3.51
C PHE A 64 -10.53 -2.36 2.51
N ASP A 65 -11.62 -1.62 2.54
CA ASP A 65 -12.54 -1.50 1.40
C ASP A 65 -12.33 -0.10 0.82
N VAL A 66 -11.74 -0.02 -0.37
CA VAL A 66 -11.36 1.24 -1.01
C VAL A 66 -12.00 1.30 -2.38
N GLU A 67 -12.84 2.30 -2.62
CA GLU A 67 -13.46 2.51 -3.93
C GLU A 67 -12.44 3.15 -4.88
N LEU A 68 -12.05 2.42 -5.93
CA LEU A 68 -11.06 2.88 -6.90
C LEU A 68 -11.72 3.49 -8.14
N GLU A 69 -11.31 4.72 -8.48
CA GLU A 69 -11.55 5.28 -9.81
C GLU A 69 -10.54 4.69 -10.83
N ILE A 70 -10.96 3.62 -11.51
CA ILE A 70 -10.16 2.94 -12.53
C ILE A 70 -10.45 3.54 -13.91
N PRO A 71 -9.42 3.87 -14.72
CA PRO A 71 -9.60 4.34 -16.09
C PRO A 71 -10.41 3.36 -16.96
N GLU A 72 -11.26 3.87 -17.85
CA GLU A 72 -12.09 3.03 -18.74
C GLU A 72 -11.28 2.00 -19.54
N GLU A 73 -10.05 2.35 -19.94
CA GLU A 73 -9.15 1.47 -20.70
C GLU A 73 -8.60 0.28 -19.90
N ASP A 74 -8.58 0.39 -18.57
CA ASP A 74 -8.07 -0.63 -17.66
C ASP A 74 -9.19 -1.43 -16.96
N LEU A 75 -10.46 -0.98 -17.06
CA LEU A 75 -11.61 -1.63 -16.41
C LEU A 75 -11.84 -3.08 -16.82
N GLU A 76 -11.53 -3.45 -18.07
CA GLU A 76 -11.72 -4.83 -18.55
C GLU A 76 -10.68 -5.81 -17.97
N GLU A 77 -9.50 -5.32 -17.58
CA GLU A 77 -8.40 -6.12 -17.02
C GLU A 77 -8.34 -6.06 -15.50
N TYR A 78 -9.11 -5.16 -14.87
CA TYR A 78 -9.16 -5.02 -13.43
C TYR A 78 -9.94 -6.17 -12.78
N GLU A 79 -9.27 -6.88 -11.89
CA GLU A 79 -9.88 -7.84 -10.97
C GLU A 79 -9.81 -7.26 -9.56
N GLU A 80 -10.97 -7.08 -8.94
CA GLU A 80 -11.05 -6.59 -7.57
C GLU A 80 -10.39 -7.59 -6.60
N PRO A 81 -9.39 -7.17 -5.80
CA PRO A 81 -8.71 -8.06 -4.90
C PRO A 81 -9.58 -8.41 -3.69
N GLU A 82 -9.39 -9.61 -3.12
CA GLU A 82 -10.10 -10.01 -1.89
C GLU A 82 -9.76 -9.14 -0.67
N ASN A 83 -8.55 -8.57 -0.64
CA ASN A 83 -8.11 -7.64 0.39
C ASN A 83 -7.24 -6.53 -0.25
N HIS A 84 -7.75 -5.30 -0.22
CA HIS A 84 -7.08 -4.16 -0.84
C HIS A 84 -5.74 -3.80 -0.17
N LEU A 85 -5.60 -4.00 1.15
CA LEU A 85 -4.37 -3.66 1.88
C LEU A 85 -3.22 -4.58 1.47
N SER A 86 -3.42 -5.90 1.55
CA SER A 86 -2.39 -6.89 1.18
C SER A 86 -2.04 -6.76 -0.31
N TYR A 87 -3.03 -6.51 -1.17
CA TYR A 87 -2.81 -6.27 -2.60
C TYR A 87 -1.93 -5.03 -2.85
N LEU A 88 -2.29 -3.88 -2.26
CA LEU A 88 -1.53 -2.65 -2.41
C LEU A 88 -0.09 -2.79 -1.91
N LEU A 89 0.12 -3.48 -0.79
CA LEU A 89 1.47 -3.77 -0.27
C LEU A 89 2.28 -4.63 -1.25
N ASN A 90 1.65 -5.59 -1.92
CA ASN A 90 2.29 -6.39 -2.98
C ASN A 90 2.66 -5.54 -4.20
N LEU A 91 1.81 -4.60 -4.62
CA LEU A 91 2.17 -3.66 -5.69
C LEU A 91 3.43 -2.86 -5.32
N ILE A 92 3.52 -2.38 -4.07
CA ILE A 92 4.66 -1.58 -3.58
C ILE A 92 5.97 -2.38 -3.61
N ILE A 93 5.93 -3.70 -3.33
CA ILE A 93 7.13 -4.58 -3.45
C ILE A 93 7.80 -4.36 -4.81
N ASP A 94 7.02 -4.28 -5.88
CA ASP A 94 7.52 -4.03 -7.24
C ASP A 94 7.08 -2.69 -7.85
N SER A 95 7.06 -1.62 -7.03
CA SER A 95 6.70 -0.25 -7.44
C SER A 95 7.49 0.39 -8.61
N ASP A 96 8.50 -0.30 -9.13
CA ASP A 96 9.26 0.11 -10.32
C ASP A 96 8.61 -0.40 -11.61
N ASN A 97 7.75 -1.42 -11.52
CA ASN A 97 6.88 -1.84 -12.61
C ASN A 97 5.89 -0.72 -12.92
N LYS A 98 5.79 -0.33 -14.20
CA LYS A 98 4.94 0.79 -14.63
C LYS A 98 3.47 0.57 -14.30
N TYR A 99 2.94 -0.66 -14.40
CA TYR A 99 1.54 -0.97 -14.14
C TYR A 99 1.24 -0.86 -12.65
N ASN A 100 2.04 -1.52 -11.81
CA ASN A 100 1.96 -1.36 -10.36
C ASN A 100 2.05 0.11 -9.94
N ARG A 101 2.91 0.89 -10.60
CA ARG A 101 3.09 2.31 -10.28
C ARG A 101 1.86 3.16 -10.61
N GLU A 102 1.11 2.82 -11.66
CA GLU A 102 -0.17 3.47 -11.95
C GLU A 102 -1.23 3.05 -10.94
N GLU A 103 -1.39 1.76 -10.67
CA GLU A 103 -2.36 1.27 -9.68
C GLU A 103 -2.12 1.83 -8.28
N ILE A 104 -0.85 1.92 -7.83
CA ILE A 104 -0.49 2.56 -6.56
C ILE A 104 -0.99 4.02 -6.52
N LYS A 105 -1.04 4.73 -7.66
CA LYS A 105 -1.60 6.10 -7.69
C LYS A 105 -3.12 6.09 -7.54
N TRP A 106 -3.83 5.11 -8.10
CA TRP A 106 -5.27 4.98 -7.93
C TRP A 106 -5.59 4.78 -6.44
N TYR A 107 -4.99 3.77 -5.82
CA TYR A 107 -5.08 3.53 -4.38
C TYR A 107 -4.72 4.74 -3.54
N ARG A 108 -3.59 5.38 -3.83
CA ARG A 108 -3.15 6.55 -3.08
C ARG A 108 -4.13 7.71 -3.18
N THR A 109 -4.82 7.84 -4.32
CA THR A 109 -5.81 8.90 -4.53
C THR A 109 -7.09 8.58 -3.76
N ALA A 110 -7.61 7.37 -3.90
CA ALA A 110 -8.81 6.92 -3.18
C ALA A 110 -8.64 6.99 -1.65
N ILE A 111 -7.56 6.41 -1.10
CA ILE A 111 -7.28 6.48 0.34
C ILE A 111 -7.13 7.93 0.81
N TRP A 112 -6.54 8.80 -0.01
CA TRP A 112 -6.40 10.22 0.35
C TRP A 112 -7.75 10.91 0.46
N GLU A 113 -8.67 10.64 -0.47
CA GLU A 113 -10.00 11.25 -0.51
C GLU A 113 -10.92 10.76 0.62
N GLU A 114 -10.68 9.55 1.14
CA GLU A 114 -11.41 9.04 2.31
C GLU A 114 -11.01 9.74 3.62
N ILE A 115 -9.73 10.09 3.79
CA ILE A 115 -9.18 10.59 5.06
C ILE A 115 -8.84 12.10 5.08
N TYR A 116 -9.01 12.82 3.95
CA TYR A 116 -8.75 14.27 3.83
C TYR A 116 -9.78 15.02 2.98
#